data_AF-A0A6J4PJP3-F1
#
_entry.id   AF-A0A6J4PJP3-F1
#
_cell.length_a   1.000
_cell.length_b   1.000
_cell.length_c   1.000
_cell.angle_alpha   90.00
_cell.angle_beta   90.00
_cell.angle_gamma   90.00
#
_symmetry.space_group_name_H-M   'P 1'
#
loop_
_entity.id
_entity.type
_entity.pdbx_description
1 polymer ?
#
loop_
_entity_poly.entity_id
_entity_poly.type
_entity_poly.pdbx_seq_one_letter_code
_entity_poly.pdbx_strand_id
1 'polypeptide(L)'
;MRHPLRRTLAALLTLPVVLATAACGGSDDEPAADEPTPAEVLAEAKSTLDETPGVQLSLTTDDLPEGVTGLTSAIGVATSAPAFDGAIKVILSGTEFEVPVIAVDGKVHAQIPLTPGYSDVDPAEYGAPDPAALITPDRGFSSLLPVTEDLERGESVRGGDDNSEILTTYTGTIPGEAMKKVIPSSSGDTFDAAYLVSDDNELREAELTGVFYP
;
A
#
# COMPACT_ATOMS: atom_id res chain seq x y z
N MET A 1 -37.73 11.10 -57.26
CA MET A 1 -37.64 10.55 -58.65
C MET A 1 -36.51 9.52 -58.64
N ARG A 2 -36.83 8.23 -58.47
CA ARG A 2 -36.89 7.19 -59.53
C ARG A 2 -35.57 7.04 -60.34
N HIS A 3 -34.78 6.03 -59.91
CA HIS A 3 -34.00 4.99 -60.65
C HIS A 3 -33.11 5.40 -61.85
N PRO A 4 -31.95 4.73 -62.11
CA PRO A 4 -31.87 3.26 -62.10
C PRO A 4 -30.54 2.60 -61.65
N LEU A 5 -30.69 1.32 -61.31
CA LEU A 5 -29.64 0.30 -61.29
C LEU A 5 -28.82 0.32 -62.60
N ARG A 6 -27.51 0.15 -62.48
CA ARG A 6 -26.71 -0.50 -63.53
C ARG A 6 -25.94 -1.67 -62.93
N ARG A 7 -26.35 -2.86 -63.39
CA ARG A 7 -25.67 -4.14 -63.30
C ARG A 7 -24.38 -4.12 -64.14
N THR A 8 -23.57 -5.17 -63.92
CA THR A 8 -22.36 -5.63 -64.65
C THR A 8 -21.06 -5.09 -64.05
N LEU A 9 -20.01 -5.88 -63.81
CA LEU A 9 -19.66 -7.22 -64.27
C LEU A 9 -18.67 -7.83 -63.25
N ALA A 10 -18.77 -9.13 -62.98
CA ALA A 10 -17.80 -9.88 -62.20
C ALA A 10 -16.46 -9.97 -62.96
N ALA A 11 -15.35 -9.75 -62.27
CA ALA A 11 -14.01 -10.12 -62.72
C ALA A 11 -13.31 -10.86 -61.58
N LEU A 12 -13.23 -12.19 -61.77
CA LEU A 12 -12.44 -13.13 -61.01
C LEU A 12 -10.95 -12.79 -61.22
N LEU A 13 -10.20 -12.56 -60.15
CA LEU A 13 -8.74 -12.48 -60.17
C LEU A 13 -8.19 -13.26 -58.98
N THR A 14 -7.80 -14.49 -59.28
CA THR A 14 -7.02 -15.40 -58.44
C THR A 14 -5.53 -15.08 -58.58
N LEU A 15 -4.82 -14.77 -57.50
CA LEU A 15 -3.36 -14.98 -57.32
C LEU A 15 -2.93 -14.60 -55.88
N PRO A 16 -1.76 -15.05 -55.40
CA PRO A 16 -1.48 -16.34 -54.78
C PRO A 16 -1.25 -16.24 -53.26
N VAL A 17 -1.46 -17.36 -52.56
CA VAL A 17 -0.99 -17.57 -51.18
C VAL A 17 0.54 -17.56 -51.19
N VAL A 18 1.15 -16.61 -50.49
CA VAL A 18 2.56 -16.65 -50.13
C VAL A 18 2.64 -17.10 -48.67
N LEU A 19 2.93 -18.38 -48.45
CA LEU A 19 3.45 -18.84 -47.16
C LEU A 19 4.86 -18.28 -47.03
N ALA A 20 5.03 -17.23 -46.22
CA ALA A 20 6.34 -16.83 -45.73
C ALA A 20 6.64 -17.62 -44.46
N THR A 21 7.30 -18.78 -44.62
CA THR A 21 8.11 -19.37 -43.56
C THR A 21 9.45 -18.63 -43.54
N ALA A 22 9.59 -17.63 -42.66
CA ALA A 22 10.87 -17.09 -42.21
C ALA A 22 11.02 -17.57 -40.75
N ALA A 23 11.82 -18.61 -40.49
CA ALA A 23 13.28 -18.57 -40.35
C ALA A 23 13.68 -17.96 -38.99
N CYS A 24 14.17 -18.84 -38.10
CA CYS A 24 15.06 -18.47 -37.02
C CYS A 24 16.21 -17.59 -37.54
N GLY A 25 16.51 -16.52 -36.80
CA GLY A 25 17.77 -15.77 -36.91
C GLY A 25 17.60 -14.40 -37.53
N GLY A 26 17.56 -13.37 -36.68
CA GLY A 26 17.62 -11.98 -37.12
C GLY A 26 17.08 -11.02 -36.07
N SER A 27 17.99 -10.61 -35.19
CA SER A 27 17.99 -9.39 -34.38
C SER A 27 17.05 -8.27 -34.85
N ASP A 28 15.92 -8.13 -34.16
CA ASP A 28 15.19 -6.87 -34.06
C ASP A 28 15.42 -6.36 -32.63
N ASP A 29 16.40 -5.46 -32.48
CA ASP A 29 16.58 -4.59 -31.33
C ASP A 29 15.39 -3.59 -31.30
N GLU A 30 14.21 -4.07 -30.89
CA GLU A 30 13.33 -3.20 -30.12
C GLU A 30 14.05 -2.95 -28.78
N PRO A 31 14.28 -1.69 -28.36
CA PRO A 31 14.80 -1.45 -27.03
C PRO A 31 13.79 -2.08 -26.06
N ALA A 32 14.23 -3.11 -25.34
CA ALA A 32 13.51 -3.59 -24.18
C ALA A 32 13.21 -2.35 -23.33
N ALA A 33 11.94 -2.14 -22.99
CA ALA A 33 11.60 -1.08 -22.05
C ALA A 33 12.49 -1.28 -20.82
N ASP A 34 13.21 -0.22 -20.43
CA ASP A 34 14.05 -0.27 -19.24
C ASP A 34 13.19 -0.73 -18.06
N GLU A 35 13.69 -1.69 -17.27
CA GLU A 35 12.99 -2.11 -16.05
C GLU A 35 12.82 -0.89 -15.13
N PRO A 36 11.62 -0.70 -14.53
CA PRO A 36 11.39 0.45 -13.68
C PRO A 36 12.34 0.45 -12.49
N THR A 37 12.86 1.61 -12.16
CA THR A 37 13.69 1.81 -10.98
C THR A 37 12.88 1.58 -9.69
N PRO A 38 13.52 1.22 -8.57
CA PRO A 38 12.84 1.12 -7.27
C PRO A 38 12.00 2.35 -6.91
N ALA A 39 12.51 3.55 -7.19
CA ALA A 39 11.81 4.80 -6.94
C ALA A 39 10.55 4.96 -7.80
N GLU A 40 10.59 4.55 -9.08
CA GLU A 40 9.42 4.54 -9.96
C GLU A 40 8.37 3.54 -9.46
N VAL A 41 8.79 2.33 -9.04
CA VAL A 41 7.86 1.33 -8.49
C VAL A 41 7.19 1.82 -7.21
N LEU A 42 7.93 2.43 -6.28
CA LEU A 42 7.33 2.96 -5.06
C LEU A 42 6.43 4.19 -5.30
N ALA A 43 6.73 5.00 -6.33
CA ALA A 43 5.85 6.09 -6.76
C ALA A 43 4.52 5.57 -7.34
N GLU A 44 4.57 4.53 -8.17
CA GLU A 44 3.37 3.84 -8.67
C GLU A 44 2.60 3.18 -7.53
N ALA A 45 3.29 2.51 -6.58
CA ALA A 45 2.66 1.91 -5.41
C ALA A 45 1.96 2.93 -4.52
N LYS A 46 2.53 4.14 -4.39
CA LYS A 46 1.84 5.27 -3.76
C LYS A 46 0.57 5.63 -4.54
N SER A 47 0.64 5.78 -5.86
CA SER A 47 -0.53 6.14 -6.67
C SER A 47 -1.65 5.10 -6.51
N THR A 48 -1.31 3.82 -6.60
CA THR A 48 -2.26 2.71 -6.42
C THR A 48 -2.94 2.75 -5.06
N LEU A 49 -2.18 2.94 -3.97
CA LEU A 49 -2.73 3.02 -2.62
C LEU A 49 -3.54 4.31 -2.39
N ASP A 50 -3.14 5.44 -2.98
CA ASP A 50 -3.85 6.70 -2.84
C ASP A 50 -5.18 6.73 -3.62
N GLU A 51 -5.25 6.00 -4.74
CA GLU A 51 -6.44 5.94 -5.61
C GLU A 51 -7.45 4.85 -5.19
N THR A 52 -7.05 3.92 -4.31
CA THR A 52 -7.94 2.84 -3.86
C THR A 52 -9.14 3.39 -3.07
N PRO A 53 -10.36 2.85 -3.23
CA PRO A 53 -11.50 3.26 -2.42
C PRO A 53 -11.29 2.98 -0.92
N GLY A 54 -10.45 1.99 -0.57
CA GLY A 54 -10.09 1.64 0.78
C GLY A 54 -9.32 0.32 0.83
N VAL A 55 -8.84 -0.03 2.02
CA VAL A 55 -8.08 -1.25 2.28
C VAL A 55 -8.55 -1.92 3.57
N GLN A 56 -8.37 -3.24 3.65
CA GLN A 56 -8.28 -3.90 4.94
C GLN A 56 -6.84 -3.73 5.43
N LEU A 57 -6.68 -3.17 6.61
CA LEU A 57 -5.40 -2.89 7.24
C LEU A 57 -5.20 -3.85 8.42
N SER A 58 -4.04 -4.48 8.46
CA SER A 58 -3.50 -5.17 9.63
C SER A 58 -2.18 -4.53 10.00
N LEU A 59 -1.98 -4.27 11.28
CA LEU A 59 -0.73 -3.77 11.84
C LEU A 59 -0.37 -4.61 13.05
N THR A 60 0.90 -4.95 13.18
CA THR A 60 1.46 -5.71 14.30
C THR A 60 2.71 -5.01 14.80
N THR A 61 3.00 -5.18 16.09
CA THR A 61 4.24 -4.72 16.70
C THR A 61 4.91 -5.92 17.35
N ASP A 62 6.02 -6.35 16.76
CA ASP A 62 6.72 -7.55 17.20
C ASP A 62 7.53 -7.28 18.48
N ASP A 63 8.24 -6.16 18.50
CA ASP A 63 9.15 -5.79 19.59
C ASP A 63 8.74 -4.47 20.26
N LEU A 64 7.77 -4.54 21.17
CA LEU A 64 7.41 -3.41 22.03
C LEU A 64 8.34 -3.35 23.27
N PRO A 65 8.98 -2.19 23.58
CA PRO A 65 9.86 -2.09 24.74
C PRO A 65 9.14 -2.41 26.06
N GLU A 66 9.83 -3.09 26.97
CA GLU A 66 9.27 -3.48 28.26
C GLU A 66 8.77 -2.27 29.06
N GLY A 67 7.56 -2.37 29.60
CA GLY A 67 6.95 -1.33 30.43
C GLY A 67 6.32 -0.17 29.67
N VAL A 68 6.42 -0.15 28.33
CA VAL A 68 5.71 0.82 27.50
C VAL A 68 4.24 0.44 27.38
N THR A 69 3.35 1.43 27.52
CA THR A 69 1.95 1.30 27.09
C THR A 69 1.91 1.60 25.61
N GLY A 70 1.59 0.60 24.81
CA GLY A 70 1.66 0.70 23.36
C GLY A 70 0.67 -0.22 22.66
N LEU A 71 0.54 -0.01 21.36
CA LEU A 71 -0.26 -0.83 20.48
C LEU A 71 0.55 -2.07 20.09
N THR A 72 -0.06 -3.25 20.22
CA THR A 72 0.53 -4.54 19.84
C THR A 72 -0.03 -5.03 18.51
N SER A 73 -1.28 -4.69 18.20
CA SER A 73 -1.87 -4.91 16.88
C SER A 73 -3.04 -3.97 16.59
N ALA A 74 -3.38 -3.83 15.32
CA ALA A 74 -4.61 -3.20 14.85
C ALA A 74 -5.14 -3.96 13.63
N ILE A 75 -6.45 -4.14 13.55
CA ILE A 75 -7.12 -4.69 12.37
C ILE A 75 -8.34 -3.84 12.08
N GLY A 76 -8.53 -3.42 10.84
CA GLY A 76 -9.71 -2.66 10.46
C GLY A 76 -9.81 -2.41 8.97
N VAL A 77 -10.83 -1.66 8.59
CA VAL A 77 -11.02 -1.17 7.23
C VAL A 77 -10.81 0.33 7.24
N ALA A 78 -9.92 0.81 6.37
CA ALA A 78 -9.68 2.23 6.15
C ALA A 78 -10.18 2.63 4.75
N THR A 79 -10.76 3.83 4.60
CA THR A 79 -11.34 4.28 3.32
C THR A 79 -10.79 5.62 2.85
N SER A 80 -10.80 5.85 1.53
CA SER A 80 -10.35 7.08 0.88
C SER A 80 -11.19 8.31 1.20
N ALA A 81 -12.50 8.13 1.45
CA ALA A 81 -13.27 9.07 2.25
C ALA A 81 -12.86 8.84 3.71
N PRO A 82 -12.05 9.71 4.34
CA PRO A 82 -11.29 9.36 5.53
C PRO A 82 -12.18 8.79 6.64
N ALA A 83 -12.08 7.48 6.82
CA ALA A 83 -12.78 6.74 7.86
C ALA A 83 -12.02 5.45 8.18
N PHE A 84 -12.23 4.96 9.39
CA PHE A 84 -11.71 3.69 9.89
C PHE A 84 -12.75 3.00 10.77
N ASP A 85 -12.89 1.69 10.61
CA ASP A 85 -13.69 0.83 11.51
C ASP A 85 -12.89 -0.44 11.79
N GLY A 86 -12.60 -0.70 13.06
CA GLY A 86 -11.77 -1.83 13.45
C GLY A 86 -11.56 -1.95 14.95
N ALA A 87 -10.53 -2.69 15.33
CA ALA A 87 -10.11 -2.86 16.70
C ALA A 87 -8.59 -2.77 16.81
N ILE A 88 -8.13 -2.23 17.93
CA ILE A 88 -6.72 -2.24 18.31
C ILE A 88 -6.54 -3.13 19.54
N LYS A 89 -5.34 -3.68 19.70
CA LYS A 89 -4.89 -4.27 20.95
C LYS A 89 -3.82 -3.40 21.55
N VAL A 90 -4.01 -3.05 22.81
CA VAL A 90 -3.10 -2.21 23.57
C VAL A 90 -2.67 -2.93 24.83
N ILE A 91 -1.40 -2.84 25.17
CA ILE A 91 -0.91 -3.31 26.47
C ILE A 91 -0.92 -2.16 27.47
N LEU A 92 -1.60 -2.35 28.60
CA LEU A 92 -1.69 -1.38 29.69
C LEU A 92 -1.33 -2.08 31.00
N SER A 93 -0.26 -1.61 31.66
CA SER A 93 0.23 -2.23 32.90
C SER A 93 0.46 -3.74 32.78
N GLY A 94 0.97 -4.19 31.62
CA GLY A 94 1.25 -5.60 31.33
C GLY A 94 0.03 -6.46 30.98
N THR A 95 -1.17 -5.88 30.91
CA THR A 95 -2.39 -6.56 30.48
C THR A 95 -2.79 -6.08 29.09
N GLU A 96 -3.07 -7.00 28.17
CA GLU A 96 -3.56 -6.67 26.83
C GLU A 96 -5.09 -6.44 26.86
N PHE A 97 -5.54 -5.37 26.21
CA PHE A 97 -6.95 -5.04 26.03
C PHE A 97 -7.25 -4.84 24.55
N GLU A 98 -8.34 -5.45 24.10
CA GLU A 98 -8.92 -5.15 22.79
C GLU A 98 -9.85 -3.94 22.91
N VAL A 99 -9.68 -2.97 22.01
CA VAL A 99 -10.40 -1.70 21.99
C VAL A 99 -10.98 -1.50 20.60
N PRO A 100 -12.30 -1.68 20.41
CA PRO A 100 -13.00 -1.23 19.22
C PRO A 100 -12.82 0.27 18.97
N VAL A 101 -12.51 0.65 17.73
CA VAL A 101 -12.25 2.02 17.30
C VAL A 101 -13.00 2.32 16.00
N ILE A 102 -13.70 3.44 15.98
CA ILE A 102 -14.35 3.99 14.79
C ILE A 102 -13.85 5.43 14.62
N ALA A 103 -13.25 5.74 13.48
CA ALA A 103 -12.91 7.09 13.10
C ALA A 103 -13.72 7.50 11.88
N VAL A 104 -14.49 8.59 11.97
CA VAL A 104 -15.33 9.10 10.88
C VAL A 104 -15.65 10.57 11.12
N ASP A 105 -15.79 11.35 10.05
CA ASP A 105 -16.14 12.78 10.12
C ASP A 105 -15.20 13.60 11.03
N GLY A 106 -13.91 13.24 11.07
CA GLY A 106 -12.89 13.91 11.87
C GLY A 106 -13.02 13.67 13.38
N LYS A 107 -13.75 12.63 13.79
CA LYS A 107 -13.86 12.19 15.18
C LYS A 107 -13.37 10.77 15.33
N VAL A 108 -12.78 10.46 16.48
CA VAL A 108 -12.41 9.10 16.85
C VAL A 108 -13.23 8.70 18.07
N HIS A 109 -13.87 7.55 17.95
CA HIS A 109 -14.66 6.91 18.98
C HIS A 109 -13.97 5.61 19.37
N ALA A 110 -13.69 5.41 20.65
CA ALA A 110 -13.10 4.18 21.14
C ALA A 110 -13.91 3.61 22.31
N GLN A 111 -14.00 2.28 22.40
CA GLN A 111 -14.59 1.62 23.55
C GLN A 111 -13.51 1.39 24.62
N ILE A 112 -13.29 2.42 25.44
CA ILE A 112 -12.25 2.42 26.49
C ILE A 112 -12.51 1.23 27.45
N PRO A 113 -11.46 0.46 27.81
CA PRO A 113 -11.60 -0.65 28.74
C PRO A 113 -12.32 -0.24 30.03
N LEU A 114 -13.23 -1.10 30.50
CA LEU A 114 -14.00 -0.91 31.73
C LEU A 114 -14.99 0.28 31.72
N THR A 115 -15.19 0.94 30.57
CA THR A 115 -16.18 2.01 30.37
C THR A 115 -17.33 1.50 29.50
N PRO A 116 -18.60 1.81 29.83
CA PRO A 116 -19.73 1.40 28.99
C PRO A 116 -19.80 2.20 27.69
N GLY A 117 -19.79 1.51 26.55
CA GLY A 117 -20.01 2.10 25.22
C GLY A 117 -18.79 2.85 24.65
N TYR A 118 -19.03 3.56 23.54
CA TYR A 118 -18.03 4.37 22.87
C TYR A 118 -17.88 5.74 23.55
N SER A 119 -16.64 6.21 23.62
CA SER A 119 -16.28 7.57 24.04
C SER A 119 -15.54 8.29 22.92
N ASP A 120 -15.78 9.60 22.81
CA ASP A 120 -14.95 10.46 21.95
C ASP A 120 -13.54 10.53 22.56
N VAL A 121 -12.52 10.27 21.75
CA VAL A 121 -11.11 10.28 22.15
C VAL A 121 -10.29 11.11 21.18
N ASP A 122 -9.19 11.67 21.68
CA ASP A 122 -8.14 12.26 20.84
C ASP A 122 -6.95 11.30 20.79
N PRO A 123 -6.67 10.64 19.65
CA PRO A 123 -5.52 9.74 19.51
C PRO A 123 -4.18 10.38 19.86
N ALA A 124 -4.05 11.70 19.65
CA ALA A 124 -2.81 12.41 19.91
C ALA A 124 -2.45 12.43 21.40
N GLU A 125 -3.45 12.36 22.31
CA GLU A 125 -3.21 12.23 23.75
C GLU A 125 -2.51 10.91 24.12
N TYR A 126 -2.56 9.92 23.23
CA TYR A 126 -1.93 8.61 23.36
C TYR A 126 -0.69 8.46 22.46
N GLY A 127 -0.26 9.53 21.78
CA GLY A 127 0.83 9.47 20.80
C GLY A 127 0.48 8.71 19.51
N ALA A 128 -0.79 8.36 19.31
CA ALA A 128 -1.25 7.63 18.14
C ALA A 128 -1.71 8.59 17.03
N PRO A 129 -1.62 8.18 15.75
CA PRO A 129 -2.25 8.92 14.66
C PRO A 129 -3.77 8.80 14.68
N ASP A 130 -4.43 9.68 13.91
CA ASP A 130 -5.83 9.49 13.53
C ASP A 130 -5.95 8.24 12.62
N PRO A 131 -6.70 7.20 13.02
CA PRO A 131 -6.87 5.99 12.22
C PRO A 131 -7.45 6.25 10.82
N ALA A 132 -8.31 7.25 10.67
CA ALA A 132 -8.88 7.64 9.38
C ALA A 132 -7.84 8.28 8.44
N ALA A 133 -6.70 8.73 8.97
CA ALA A 133 -5.64 9.34 8.20
C ALA A 133 -4.58 8.34 7.69
N LEU A 134 -4.61 7.08 8.14
CA LEU A 134 -3.55 6.08 7.90
C LEU A 134 -3.31 5.74 6.43
N ILE A 135 -4.30 5.95 5.56
CA ILE A 135 -4.19 5.73 4.11
C ILE A 135 -4.38 7.02 3.30
N THR A 136 -4.33 8.19 3.96
CA THR A 136 -4.45 9.46 3.24
C THR A 136 -3.13 9.82 2.53
N PRO A 137 -3.17 10.43 1.34
CA PRO A 137 -1.97 10.69 0.55
C PRO A 137 -0.86 11.48 1.25
N ASP A 138 -1.24 12.39 2.15
CA ASP A 138 -0.32 13.36 2.78
C ASP A 138 0.13 12.96 4.20
N ARG A 139 -0.66 12.12 4.90
CA ARG A 139 -0.43 11.77 6.32
C ARG A 139 -0.47 10.27 6.62
N GLY A 140 -0.77 9.45 5.61
CA GLY A 140 -0.80 8.00 5.72
C GLY A 140 0.53 7.35 5.35
N PHE A 141 0.59 6.01 5.43
CA PHE A 141 1.79 5.24 5.14
C PHE A 141 2.27 5.38 3.68
N SER A 142 1.36 5.61 2.72
CA SER A 142 1.73 5.85 1.33
C SER A 142 2.60 7.10 1.14
N SER A 143 2.54 8.06 2.07
CA SER A 143 3.37 9.27 2.05
C SER A 143 4.85 9.00 2.32
N LEU A 144 5.19 7.85 2.90
CA LEU A 144 6.56 7.45 3.21
C LEU A 144 7.30 6.93 1.97
N LEU A 145 6.59 6.25 1.07
CA LEU A 145 7.15 5.63 -0.13
C LEU A 145 8.06 6.56 -0.98
N PRO A 146 7.65 7.80 -1.33
CA PRO A 146 8.49 8.69 -2.15
C PRO A 146 9.63 9.36 -1.39
N VAL A 147 9.66 9.29 -0.06
CA VAL A 147 10.71 9.90 0.78
C VAL A 147 11.66 8.87 1.37
N THR A 148 11.48 7.59 1.05
CA THR A 148 12.43 6.54 1.41
C THR A 148 13.70 6.70 0.57
N GLU A 149 14.82 6.85 1.27
CA GLU A 149 16.15 7.05 0.71
C GLU A 149 16.87 5.70 0.55
N ASP A 150 17.95 5.69 -0.24
CA ASP A 150 18.82 4.54 -0.45
C ASP A 150 18.07 3.26 -0.88
N LEU A 151 17.10 3.43 -1.80
CA LEU A 151 16.25 2.35 -2.27
C LEU A 151 17.02 1.26 -3.01
N GLU A 152 16.82 0.02 -2.56
CA GLU A 152 17.38 -1.18 -3.18
C GLU A 152 16.27 -2.18 -3.53
N ARG A 153 16.35 -2.79 -4.72
CA ARG A 153 15.49 -3.90 -5.11
C ARG A 153 16.08 -5.20 -4.57
N GLY A 154 15.28 -5.92 -3.79
CA GLY A 154 15.60 -7.24 -3.27
C GLY A 154 15.08 -8.38 -4.14
N GLU A 155 15.01 -9.56 -3.54
CA GLU A 155 14.46 -10.76 -4.17
C GLU A 155 12.94 -10.70 -4.29
N SER A 156 12.38 -11.47 -5.22
CA SER A 156 10.94 -11.73 -5.26
C SER A 156 10.60 -12.91 -4.35
N VAL A 157 9.56 -12.76 -3.55
CA VAL A 157 9.06 -13.77 -2.61
C VAL A 157 7.62 -14.16 -2.95
N ARG A 158 7.20 -15.34 -2.50
CA ARG A 158 5.78 -15.69 -2.49
C ARG A 158 5.13 -15.10 -1.24
N GLY A 159 3.99 -14.43 -1.41
CA GLY A 159 3.28 -13.77 -0.34
C GLY A 159 1.79 -13.59 -0.63
N GLY A 160 1.17 -12.64 0.06
CA GLY A 160 -0.28 -12.49 0.13
C GLY A 160 -0.92 -13.50 1.11
N ASP A 161 -2.20 -13.30 1.41
CA ASP A 161 -2.92 -14.05 2.47
C ASP A 161 -2.87 -15.59 2.31
N ASP A 162 -2.68 -16.08 1.08
CA ASP A 162 -2.65 -17.50 0.73
C ASP A 162 -1.37 -17.95 0.00
N ASN A 163 -0.31 -17.13 -0.01
CA ASN A 163 0.95 -17.38 -0.74
C ASN A 163 0.80 -17.51 -2.27
N SER A 164 -0.30 -17.02 -2.85
CA SER A 164 -0.53 -17.10 -4.30
C SER A 164 0.18 -16.01 -5.10
N GLU A 165 0.53 -14.89 -4.46
CA GLU A 165 1.15 -13.73 -5.11
C GLU A 165 2.68 -13.85 -5.21
N ILE A 166 3.26 -13.20 -6.22
CA ILE A 166 4.70 -12.92 -6.29
C ILE A 166 4.88 -11.44 -5.94
N LEU A 167 5.66 -11.16 -4.91
CA LEU A 167 5.91 -9.82 -4.42
C LEU A 167 7.40 -9.53 -4.53
N THR A 168 7.76 -8.34 -4.96
CA THR A 168 9.15 -7.89 -4.98
C THR A 168 9.44 -7.07 -3.72
N THR A 169 10.54 -7.40 -3.05
CA THR A 169 11.02 -6.64 -1.90
C THR A 169 11.74 -5.36 -2.34
N TYR A 170 11.43 -4.24 -1.69
CA TYR A 170 12.19 -2.99 -1.81
C TYR A 170 12.58 -2.50 -0.42
N THR A 171 13.87 -2.25 -0.21
CA THR A 171 14.39 -1.78 1.08
C THR A 171 14.90 -0.36 0.97
N GLY A 172 14.95 0.35 2.09
CA GLY A 172 15.57 1.66 2.19
C GLY A 172 15.43 2.26 3.58
N THR A 173 15.67 3.55 3.71
CA THR A 173 15.63 4.27 4.99
C THR A 173 14.70 5.48 4.93
N ILE A 174 13.82 5.60 5.92
CA ILE A 174 12.88 6.71 6.06
C ILE A 174 13.46 7.73 7.05
N PRO A 175 13.48 9.04 6.70
CA PRO A 175 13.82 10.09 7.64
C PRO A 175 12.85 10.15 8.84
N GLY A 176 13.35 10.32 10.06
CA GLY A 176 12.52 10.34 11.27
C GLY A 176 11.43 11.41 11.27
N GLU A 177 11.71 12.59 10.70
CA GLU A 177 10.71 13.65 10.54
C GLU A 177 9.57 13.29 9.58
N ALA A 178 9.82 12.39 8.61
CA ALA A 178 8.76 11.84 7.77
C ALA A 178 7.92 10.82 8.55
N MET A 179 8.59 9.90 9.27
CA MET A 179 7.89 8.93 10.13
C MET A 179 6.99 9.60 11.16
N LYS A 180 7.48 10.68 11.80
CA LYS A 180 6.75 11.43 12.82
C LYS A 180 5.46 12.09 12.33
N LYS A 181 5.34 12.36 11.03
CA LYS A 181 4.09 12.84 10.44
C LYS A 181 3.02 11.75 10.39
N VAL A 182 3.43 10.50 10.26
CA VAL A 182 2.54 9.32 10.20
C VAL A 182 2.31 8.73 11.58
N ILE A 183 3.37 8.55 12.39
CA ILE A 183 3.32 8.02 13.76
C ILE A 183 3.86 9.08 14.73
N PRO A 184 3.00 9.88 15.38
CA PRO A 184 3.43 11.02 16.20
C PRO A 184 4.33 10.68 17.39
N SER A 185 4.19 9.47 17.97
CA SER A 185 5.02 8.99 19.07
C SER A 185 6.45 8.63 18.66
N SER A 186 6.72 8.47 17.36
CA SER A 186 8.03 8.08 16.88
C SER A 186 9.11 9.13 17.21
N SER A 187 10.30 8.64 17.58
CA SER A 187 11.40 9.45 18.11
C SER A 187 12.78 9.09 17.55
N GLY A 188 12.87 8.09 16.68
CA GLY A 188 14.10 7.75 15.96
C GLY A 188 14.47 8.79 14.91
N ASP A 189 15.77 8.98 14.69
CA ASP A 189 16.28 9.88 13.63
C ASP A 189 16.04 9.29 12.22
N THR A 190 16.01 7.97 12.11
CA THR A 190 15.79 7.19 10.88
C THR A 190 15.06 5.90 11.21
N PHE A 191 14.39 5.33 10.20
CA PHE A 191 13.68 4.06 10.27
C PHE A 191 14.04 3.21 9.07
N ASP A 192 14.41 1.95 9.28
CA ASP A 192 14.60 1.00 8.20
C ASP A 192 13.22 0.59 7.67
N ALA A 193 13.12 0.42 6.36
CA ALA A 193 11.89 0.02 5.69
C ALA A 193 12.14 -1.13 4.74
N ALA A 194 11.22 -2.10 4.75
CA ALA A 194 11.09 -3.13 3.73
C ALA A 194 9.65 -3.17 3.23
N TYR A 195 9.47 -3.05 1.92
CA TYR A 195 8.17 -3.06 1.26
C TYR A 195 8.03 -4.31 0.40
N LEU A 196 6.88 -4.96 0.45
CA LEU A 196 6.49 -5.98 -0.50
C LEU A 196 5.47 -5.40 -1.47
N VAL A 197 5.83 -5.33 -2.75
CA VAL A 197 5.01 -4.73 -3.81
C VAL A 197 4.69 -5.79 -4.87
N SER A 198 3.42 -5.88 -5.29
CA SER A 198 2.97 -6.78 -6.36
C SER A 198 3.40 -6.28 -7.75
N ASP A 199 3.27 -7.15 -8.77
CA ASP A 199 3.51 -6.77 -10.17
C ASP A 199 2.50 -5.72 -10.69
N ASP A 200 1.34 -5.58 -10.03
CA ASP A 200 0.32 -4.57 -10.30
C ASP A 200 0.57 -3.25 -9.53
N ASN A 201 1.77 -3.08 -8.96
CA ASN A 201 2.17 -1.95 -8.13
C ASN A 201 1.26 -1.75 -6.91
N GLU A 202 0.82 -2.81 -6.25
CA GLU A 202 0.11 -2.71 -4.98
C GLU A 202 1.09 -2.92 -3.82
N LEU A 203 1.14 -1.97 -2.88
CA LEU A 203 1.83 -2.19 -1.61
C LEU A 203 1.03 -3.23 -0.80
N ARG A 204 1.62 -4.40 -0.60
CA ARG A 204 1.01 -5.49 0.19
C ARG A 204 1.43 -5.47 1.64
N GLU A 205 2.70 -5.14 1.90
CA GLU A 205 3.27 -5.10 3.24
C GLU A 205 4.34 -4.03 3.35
N ALA A 206 4.43 -3.40 4.53
CA ALA A 206 5.51 -2.50 4.90
C ALA A 206 5.99 -2.88 6.31
N GLU A 207 7.20 -3.42 6.40
CA GLU A 207 7.89 -3.63 7.67
C GLU A 207 8.76 -2.39 7.95
N LEU A 208 8.59 -1.83 9.14
CA LEU A 208 9.24 -0.59 9.54
C LEU A 208 9.93 -0.80 10.89
N THR A 209 11.25 -0.59 10.94
CA THR A 209 12.04 -0.81 12.15
C THR A 209 12.66 0.49 12.63
N GLY A 210 12.47 0.81 13.92
CA GLY A 210 13.03 2.00 14.54
C GLY A 210 12.39 2.30 15.89
N VAL A 211 12.53 3.54 16.36
CA VAL A 211 12.03 3.95 17.68
C VAL A 211 10.65 4.59 17.56
N PHE A 212 9.60 3.80 17.76
CA PHE A 212 8.20 4.24 17.67
C PHE A 212 7.63 4.79 18.99
N TYR A 213 8.29 4.51 20.11
CA TYR A 213 7.87 4.92 21.45
C TYR A 213 9.07 5.53 22.19
N PRO A 214 8.93 6.72 22.81
CA PRO A 214 10.02 7.43 23.51
C PRO A 214 10.32 6.86 24.91
#